data_AF-A0A2V7X249-F1
#
_entry.id   AF-A0A2V7X249-F1
#
_cell.length_a   1.000
_cell.length_b   1.000
_cell.length_c   1.000
_cell.angle_alpha   90.00
_cell.angle_beta   90.00
_cell.angle_gamma   90.00
#
_symmetry.space_group_name_H-M   'P 1'
#
loop_
_entity.id
_entity.type
_entity.pdbx_description
1 polymer ?
#
loop_
_entity_poly.entity_id
_entity_poly.type
_entity_poly.pdbx_seq_one_letter_code
_entity_poly.pdbx_strand_id
1 'polypeptide(L)'
;MILTTLLLLLSAGPFPPAAPAPSPTASPSPSPRHTLLVLPLEASGGTTEAWVSEAVADQLPRSLTQLGVPAVSRAERLQAQAALEIPDVPLSRATSVRVAEALGATRLVTGTYAIEGARITLALRLLDVERATLSAPLISSGPIEGVMDLIDRLAWDVALAGPTPPAQSRDVLLAARPKVSFEVFKAYARGLAARDPKARATLLRSALAAAPGFDAGRLALGRLLLEQREFSAASQTLARVPP
;
A
#
# COMPACT_ATOMS: atom_id res chain seq x y z
N MET A 1 34.74 12.53 -86.82
CA MET A 1 35.62 11.37 -87.11
C MET A 1 36.44 11.15 -85.84
N ILE A 2 36.28 10.12 -85.01
CA ILE A 2 35.77 8.75 -85.14
C ILE A 2 35.09 8.38 -83.81
N LEU A 3 33.99 7.62 -83.88
CA LEU A 3 33.18 7.12 -82.77
C LEU A 3 33.79 5.79 -82.28
N THR A 4 34.16 5.67 -81.01
CA THR A 4 34.66 4.40 -80.43
C THR A 4 33.66 3.88 -79.40
N THR A 5 32.96 2.84 -79.81
CA THR A 5 32.02 2.03 -79.02
C THR A 5 32.78 1.17 -78.02
N LEU A 6 32.46 1.24 -76.73
CA LEU A 6 32.93 0.29 -75.72
C LEU A 6 31.72 -0.38 -75.04
N LEU A 7 31.58 -1.67 -75.34
CA LEU A 7 30.56 -2.59 -74.84
C LEU A 7 31.00 -3.10 -73.45
N LEU A 8 30.28 -2.73 -72.38
CA LEU A 8 30.50 -3.30 -71.04
C LEU A 8 29.52 -4.45 -70.80
N LEU A 9 30.06 -5.67 -70.71
CA LEU A 9 29.35 -6.87 -70.29
C LEU A 9 29.16 -6.84 -68.76
N LEU A 10 27.90 -6.78 -68.31
CA LEU A 10 27.52 -6.81 -66.90
C LEU A 10 27.41 -8.27 -66.43
N SER A 11 28.36 -8.71 -65.61
CA SER A 11 28.34 -10.04 -64.97
C SER A 11 27.43 -10.02 -63.74
N ALA A 12 26.32 -10.76 -63.78
CA ALA A 12 25.42 -10.95 -62.64
C ALA A 12 25.96 -12.05 -61.70
N GLY A 13 26.37 -11.66 -60.48
CA GLY A 13 26.70 -12.61 -59.41
C GLY A 13 25.45 -13.09 -58.64
N PRO A 14 25.47 -14.30 -58.05
CA PRO A 14 24.32 -14.88 -57.38
C PRO A 14 24.03 -14.20 -56.02
N PHE A 15 22.76 -13.94 -55.75
CA PHE A 15 22.23 -13.32 -54.54
C PHE A 15 22.13 -14.38 -53.40
N PRO A 16 22.60 -14.11 -52.17
CA PRO A 16 22.48 -15.06 -51.07
C PRO A 16 21.03 -15.15 -50.53
N PRO A 17 20.60 -16.31 -49.99
CA PRO A 17 19.25 -16.49 -49.48
C PRO A 17 19.03 -15.70 -48.18
N ALA A 18 17.83 -15.12 -48.05
CA ALA A 18 17.41 -14.33 -46.89
C ALA A 18 17.26 -15.18 -45.62
N ALA A 19 17.79 -14.68 -44.51
CA ALA A 19 17.66 -15.30 -43.19
C ALA A 19 16.21 -15.22 -42.68
N PRO A 20 15.72 -16.24 -41.95
CA PRO A 20 14.36 -16.24 -41.40
C PRO A 20 14.23 -15.20 -40.28
N ALA A 21 13.12 -14.46 -40.30
CA ALA A 21 12.77 -13.46 -39.30
C ALA A 21 12.51 -14.11 -37.92
N PRO A 22 12.89 -13.46 -36.80
CA PRO A 22 12.57 -13.97 -35.47
C PRO A 22 11.06 -13.89 -35.21
N SER A 23 10.49 -15.00 -34.75
CA SER A 23 9.09 -15.08 -34.31
C SER A 23 8.84 -14.11 -33.15
N PRO A 24 7.66 -13.45 -33.07
CA PRO A 24 7.31 -12.62 -31.93
C PRO A 24 7.23 -13.50 -30.68
N THR A 25 8.17 -13.31 -29.75
CA THR A 25 8.05 -13.80 -28.37
C THR A 25 6.74 -13.29 -27.80
N ALA A 26 5.82 -14.20 -27.49
CA ALA A 26 4.63 -13.88 -26.73
C ALA A 26 5.06 -13.27 -25.39
N SER A 27 4.70 -12.02 -25.14
CA SER A 27 4.85 -11.39 -23.84
C SER A 27 4.12 -12.26 -22.80
N PRO A 28 4.74 -12.58 -21.65
CA PRO A 28 4.03 -13.31 -20.60
C PRO A 28 2.80 -12.50 -20.20
N SER A 29 1.62 -13.12 -20.26
CA SER A 29 0.40 -12.54 -19.72
C SER A 29 0.65 -12.20 -18.25
N PRO A 30 0.31 -10.98 -17.77
CA PRO A 30 0.47 -10.67 -16.36
C PRO A 30 -0.38 -11.65 -15.56
N SER A 31 0.26 -12.48 -14.74
CA SER A 31 -0.45 -13.28 -13.74
C SER A 31 -1.35 -12.34 -12.93
N PRO A 32 -2.60 -12.73 -12.61
CA PRO A 32 -3.48 -11.89 -11.80
C PRO A 32 -2.76 -11.56 -10.50
N ARG A 33 -2.39 -10.28 -10.33
CA ARG A 33 -1.77 -9.82 -9.08
C ARG A 33 -2.89 -9.76 -8.06
N HIS A 34 -2.90 -10.70 -7.13
CA HIS A 34 -3.84 -10.71 -6.03
C HIS A 34 -3.54 -9.53 -5.10
N THR A 35 -4.21 -8.40 -5.36
CA THR A 35 -4.05 -7.18 -4.56
C THR A 35 -4.96 -7.25 -3.33
N LEU A 36 -4.41 -6.90 -2.18
CA LEU A 36 -5.11 -6.92 -0.90
C LEU A 36 -5.49 -5.50 -0.47
N LEU A 37 -6.76 -5.28 -0.13
CA LEU A 37 -7.22 -4.02 0.45
C LEU A 37 -7.44 -4.19 1.96
N VAL A 38 -6.80 -3.36 2.76
CA VAL A 38 -7.00 -3.30 4.22
C VAL A 38 -7.97 -2.18 4.54
N LEU A 39 -9.03 -2.51 5.29
CA LEU A 39 -10.00 -1.52 5.77
C LEU A 39 -9.68 -1.06 7.20
N PRO A 40 -10.09 0.16 7.58
CA PRO A 40 -10.07 0.60 8.97
C PRO A 40 -10.82 -0.41 9.87
N LEU A 41 -10.20 -0.78 10.97
CA LEU A 41 -10.81 -1.72 11.92
C LEU A 41 -11.98 -1.07 12.67
N GLU A 42 -12.95 -1.89 13.05
CA GLU A 42 -14.08 -1.46 13.86
C GLU A 42 -13.80 -1.68 15.36
N ALA A 43 -14.28 -0.79 16.22
CA ALA A 43 -14.19 -1.03 17.66
C ALA A 43 -15.20 -2.11 18.05
N SER A 44 -14.75 -3.19 18.69
CA SER A 44 -15.63 -4.27 19.18
C SER A 44 -15.92 -4.22 20.68
N GLY A 45 -15.38 -3.23 21.40
CA GLY A 45 -15.59 -3.04 22.84
C GLY A 45 -14.48 -2.24 23.52
N GLY A 46 -14.73 -1.84 24.77
CA GLY A 46 -13.76 -1.09 25.58
C GLY A 46 -13.57 0.37 25.12
N THR A 47 -12.37 0.91 25.33
CA THR A 47 -12.05 2.30 24.96
C THR A 47 -11.97 2.46 23.45
N THR A 48 -12.81 3.33 22.88
CA THR A 48 -12.80 3.60 21.43
C THR A 48 -11.79 4.70 21.10
N GLU A 49 -10.69 4.30 20.46
CA GLU A 49 -9.65 5.22 19.98
C GLU A 49 -9.50 5.11 18.46
N ALA A 50 -10.05 6.08 17.71
CA ALA A 50 -10.13 6.05 16.24
C ALA A 50 -8.76 6.00 15.54
N TRP A 51 -7.69 6.43 16.21
CA TRP A 51 -6.33 6.34 15.67
C TRP A 51 -5.88 4.89 15.47
N VAL A 52 -6.41 3.93 16.25
CA VAL A 52 -6.06 2.52 16.10
C VAL A 52 -6.51 1.99 14.74
N SER A 53 -7.75 2.28 14.36
CA SER A 53 -8.32 1.87 13.07
C SER A 53 -7.46 2.36 11.90
N GLU A 54 -7.11 3.65 11.91
CA GLU A 54 -6.28 4.25 10.87
C GLU A 54 -4.83 3.79 10.94
N ALA A 55 -4.28 3.55 12.12
CA ALA A 55 -2.92 3.01 12.29
C ALA A 55 -2.80 1.65 11.60
N VAL A 56 -3.76 0.75 11.81
CA VAL A 56 -3.76 -0.58 11.18
C VAL A 56 -3.97 -0.45 9.66
N ALA A 57 -4.94 0.35 9.23
CA ALA A 57 -5.25 0.52 7.80
C ALA A 57 -4.14 1.23 7.00
N ASP A 58 -3.26 1.99 7.64
CA ASP A 58 -2.08 2.59 6.98
C ASP A 58 -0.84 1.68 7.08
N GLN A 59 -0.55 1.12 8.25
CA GLN A 59 0.69 0.39 8.49
C GLN A 59 0.64 -1.05 7.96
N LEU A 60 -0.49 -1.75 8.08
CA LEU A 60 -0.60 -3.16 7.65
C LEU A 60 -0.32 -3.33 6.13
N PRO A 61 -0.87 -2.49 5.22
CA PRO A 61 -0.49 -2.55 3.80
C PRO A 61 1.01 -2.33 3.54
N ARG A 62 1.65 -1.42 4.29
CA ARG A 62 3.10 -1.17 4.14
C ARG A 62 3.89 -2.40 4.53
N SER A 63 3.57 -3.00 5.68
CA SER A 63 4.20 -4.24 6.16
C SER A 63 3.97 -5.40 5.17
N LEU A 64 2.78 -5.52 4.57
CA LEU A 64 2.50 -6.52 3.52
C LEU A 64 3.33 -6.29 2.25
N THR A 65 3.46 -5.04 1.80
CA THR A 65 4.30 -4.70 0.65
C THR A 65 5.78 -5.00 0.92
N GLN A 66 6.27 -4.77 2.15
CA GLN A 66 7.63 -5.19 2.55
C GLN A 66 7.81 -6.72 2.50
N LEU A 67 6.74 -7.49 2.73
CA LEU A 67 6.73 -8.94 2.58
C LEU A 67 6.57 -9.42 1.12
N GLY A 68 6.48 -8.50 0.15
CA GLY A 68 6.23 -8.81 -1.25
C GLY A 68 4.79 -9.20 -1.56
N VAL A 69 3.84 -8.91 -0.66
CA VAL A 69 2.40 -9.11 -0.87
C VAL A 69 1.81 -7.80 -1.41
N PRO A 70 1.29 -7.75 -2.64
CA PRO A 70 0.68 -6.54 -3.19
C PRO A 70 -0.51 -6.07 -2.34
N ALA A 71 -0.39 -4.88 -1.74
CA ALA A 71 -1.44 -4.30 -0.91
C ALA A 71 -1.71 -2.85 -1.31
N VAL A 72 -3.00 -2.48 -1.32
CA VAL A 72 -3.44 -1.11 -1.62
C VAL A 72 -3.01 -0.18 -0.49
N SER A 73 -2.33 0.91 -0.84
CA SER A 73 -1.95 1.93 0.13
C SER A 73 -3.16 2.76 0.58
N ARG A 74 -3.05 3.41 1.75
CA ARG A 74 -4.08 4.34 2.23
C ARG A 74 -4.43 5.43 1.20
N ALA A 75 -3.45 5.97 0.49
CA ALA A 75 -3.68 7.03 -0.50
C ALA A 75 -4.51 6.52 -1.69
N GLU A 76 -4.19 5.35 -2.21
CA GLU A 76 -4.97 4.72 -3.29
C GLU A 76 -6.40 4.39 -2.82
N ARG A 77 -6.56 3.87 -1.59
CA ARG A 77 -7.88 3.64 -0.99
C ARG A 77 -8.69 4.93 -0.90
N LEU A 78 -8.11 6.02 -0.39
CA LEU A 78 -8.80 7.31 -0.29
C LEU A 78 -9.16 7.90 -1.65
N GLN A 79 -8.26 7.80 -2.63
CA GLN A 79 -8.52 8.26 -3.99
C GLN A 79 -9.66 7.47 -4.65
N ALA A 80 -9.69 6.14 -4.49
CA ALA A 80 -10.78 5.31 -4.99
C ALA A 80 -12.12 5.63 -4.29
N GLN A 81 -12.12 5.82 -2.97
CA GLN A 81 -13.32 6.24 -2.25
C GLN A 81 -13.84 7.60 -2.74
N ALA A 82 -12.95 8.59 -2.92
CA ALA A 82 -13.32 9.90 -3.45
C ALA A 82 -13.90 9.82 -4.87
N ALA A 83 -13.31 8.99 -5.74
CA ALA A 83 -13.82 8.76 -7.10
C ALA A 83 -15.20 8.08 -7.12
N LEU A 84 -15.54 7.31 -6.08
CA LEU A 84 -16.82 6.66 -5.89
C LEU A 84 -17.82 7.48 -5.06
N GLU A 85 -17.45 8.72 -4.67
CA GLU A 85 -18.23 9.57 -3.77
C GLU A 85 -18.54 8.90 -2.42
N ILE A 86 -17.69 7.98 -1.99
CA ILE A 86 -17.81 7.26 -0.71
C ILE A 86 -17.08 8.07 0.38
N PRO A 87 -17.75 8.43 1.48
CA PRO A 87 -17.11 9.13 2.58
C PRO A 87 -16.12 8.21 3.31
N ASP A 88 -15.05 8.80 3.86
CA ASP A 88 -14.06 8.08 4.68
C ASP A 88 -14.60 7.84 6.10
N VAL A 89 -15.51 6.88 6.19
CA VAL A 89 -16.18 6.42 7.42
C VAL A 89 -16.16 4.88 7.45
N PRO A 90 -16.45 4.24 8.60
CA PRO A 90 -16.65 2.79 8.62
C PRO A 90 -17.64 2.36 7.54
N LEU A 91 -17.19 1.43 6.68
CA LEU A 91 -17.92 1.02 5.49
C LEU A 91 -18.74 -0.24 5.77
N SER A 92 -19.95 -0.29 5.23
CA SER A 92 -20.68 -1.55 5.16
C SER A 92 -19.92 -2.57 4.30
N ARG A 93 -20.12 -3.87 4.55
CA ARG A 93 -19.49 -4.94 3.74
C ARG A 93 -19.73 -4.77 2.24
N ALA A 94 -20.94 -4.39 1.83
CA ALA A 94 -21.25 -4.14 0.42
C ALA A 94 -20.44 -2.97 -0.15
N THR A 95 -20.32 -1.87 0.60
CA THR A 95 -19.50 -0.72 0.22
C THR A 95 -18.02 -1.08 0.16
N SER A 96 -17.53 -1.89 1.10
CA SER A 96 -16.15 -2.40 1.11
C SER A 96 -15.82 -3.22 -0.13
N VAL A 97 -16.74 -4.09 -0.57
CA VAL A 97 -16.58 -4.89 -1.78
C VAL A 97 -16.52 -3.99 -3.02
N ARG A 98 -17.39 -2.97 -3.12
CA ARG A 98 -17.34 -2.00 -4.23
C ARG A 98 -16.02 -1.23 -4.31
N VAL A 99 -15.47 -0.82 -3.16
CA VAL A 99 -14.15 -0.17 -3.12
C VAL A 99 -13.05 -1.15 -3.54
N ALA A 100 -13.13 -2.41 -3.12
CA ALA A 100 -12.20 -3.46 -3.53
C ALA A 100 -12.22 -3.69 -5.04
N GLU A 101 -13.41 -3.83 -5.63
CA GLU A 101 -13.61 -4.01 -7.07
C GLU A 101 -13.05 -2.84 -7.87
N ALA A 102 -13.31 -1.60 -7.45
CA ALA A 102 -12.79 -0.40 -8.11
C ALA A 102 -11.24 -0.32 -8.08
N LEU A 103 -10.62 -0.93 -7.07
CA LEU A 103 -9.17 -1.02 -6.92
C LEU A 103 -8.56 -2.29 -7.55
N GLY A 104 -9.39 -3.17 -8.12
CA GLY A 104 -8.96 -4.49 -8.59
C GLY A 104 -8.41 -5.39 -7.47
N ALA A 105 -8.81 -5.14 -6.22
CA ALA A 105 -8.42 -5.94 -5.08
C ALA A 105 -9.26 -7.23 -5.01
N THR A 106 -8.60 -8.37 -5.13
CA THR A 106 -9.25 -9.70 -5.07
C THR A 106 -9.45 -10.18 -3.64
N ARG A 107 -8.81 -9.53 -2.66
CA ARG A 107 -8.95 -9.83 -1.24
C ARG A 107 -9.12 -8.58 -0.38
N LEU A 108 -9.90 -8.74 0.68
CA LEU A 108 -10.16 -7.73 1.69
C LEU A 108 -9.67 -8.20 3.05
N VAL A 109 -9.04 -7.32 3.81
CA VAL A 109 -8.79 -7.50 5.23
C VAL A 109 -9.74 -6.60 6.00
N THR A 110 -10.62 -7.22 6.76
CA THR A 110 -11.51 -6.55 7.71
C THR A 110 -11.17 -7.01 9.11
N GLY A 111 -11.65 -6.30 10.13
CA GLY A 111 -11.39 -6.72 11.49
C GLY A 111 -11.88 -5.76 12.53
N THR A 112 -11.61 -6.12 13.77
CA THR A 112 -11.99 -5.34 14.93
C THR A 112 -10.80 -5.12 15.86
N TYR A 113 -10.93 -4.12 16.73
CA TYR A 113 -10.03 -3.91 17.85
C TYR A 113 -10.81 -3.73 19.16
N ALA A 114 -10.21 -4.14 20.26
CA ALA A 114 -10.70 -3.89 21.61
C ALA A 114 -9.55 -3.38 22.48
N ILE A 115 -9.81 -2.33 23.27
CA ILE A 115 -8.85 -1.77 24.23
C ILE A 115 -9.40 -1.94 25.64
N GLU A 116 -8.68 -2.69 26.46
CA GLU A 116 -9.03 -3.01 27.84
C GLU A 116 -7.86 -2.58 28.75
N GLY A 117 -8.00 -1.42 29.39
CA GLY A 117 -6.93 -0.79 30.15
C GLY A 117 -5.72 -0.48 29.26
N ALA A 118 -4.56 -1.06 29.56
CA ALA A 118 -3.33 -0.90 28.80
C ALA A 118 -3.12 -2.00 27.74
N ARG A 119 -4.09 -2.89 27.54
CA ARG A 119 -4.00 -3.97 26.55
C ARG A 119 -4.87 -3.68 25.35
N ILE A 120 -4.38 -4.08 24.19
CA ILE A 120 -5.12 -4.03 22.93
C ILE A 120 -5.14 -5.42 22.29
N THR A 121 -6.30 -5.76 21.73
CA THR A 121 -6.49 -6.97 20.93
C THR A 121 -6.95 -6.55 19.54
N LEU A 122 -6.21 -7.01 18.53
CA LEU A 122 -6.51 -6.80 17.11
C LEU A 122 -6.96 -8.16 16.54
N ALA A 123 -8.10 -8.19 15.86
CA ALA A 123 -8.63 -9.39 15.23
C ALA A 123 -8.94 -9.11 13.76
N LEU A 124 -8.23 -9.77 12.85
CA LEU A 124 -8.39 -9.62 11.40
C LEU A 124 -9.05 -10.84 10.79
N ARG A 125 -9.74 -10.65 9.69
CA ARG A 125 -10.27 -11.70 8.83
C ARG A 125 -10.01 -11.35 7.37
N LEU A 126 -9.62 -12.35 6.60
CA LEU A 126 -9.45 -12.24 5.17
C LEU A 126 -10.76 -12.64 4.49
N LEU A 127 -11.28 -11.75 3.66
CA LEU A 127 -12.39 -12.00 2.76
C LEU A 127 -11.85 -12.15 1.34
N ASP A 128 -12.08 -13.31 0.74
CA ASP A 128 -11.89 -13.53 -0.69
C ASP A 128 -13.11 -12.94 -1.43
N VAL A 129 -12.88 -11.95 -2.29
CA VAL A 129 -13.95 -11.22 -2.98
C VAL A 129 -14.61 -12.10 -4.04
N GLU A 130 -13.83 -12.92 -4.75
CA GLU A 130 -14.31 -13.80 -5.81
C GLU A 130 -15.11 -14.98 -5.24
N ARG A 131 -14.62 -15.58 -4.15
CA ARG A 131 -15.23 -16.77 -3.53
C ARG A 131 -16.27 -16.44 -2.46
N ALA A 132 -16.37 -15.17 -2.06
CA ALA A 132 -17.18 -14.69 -0.93
C ALA A 132 -16.90 -15.44 0.40
N THR A 133 -15.72 -16.04 0.56
CA THR A 133 -15.33 -16.80 1.75
C THR A 133 -14.56 -15.96 2.74
N LEU A 134 -14.80 -16.19 4.03
CA LEU A 134 -14.13 -15.49 5.13
C LEU A 134 -13.21 -16.46 5.88
N SER A 135 -11.99 -16.03 6.21
CA SER A 135 -11.04 -16.84 6.97
C SER A 135 -11.45 -16.97 8.45
N ALA A 136 -10.79 -17.93 9.13
CA ALA A 136 -10.68 -17.89 10.59
C ALA A 136 -10.03 -16.55 11.03
N PRO A 137 -10.37 -16.05 12.24
CA PRO A 137 -9.80 -14.80 12.74
C PRO A 137 -8.30 -14.97 13.04
N LEU A 138 -7.50 -14.05 12.54
CA LEU A 138 -6.09 -13.87 12.91
C LEU A 138 -6.04 -12.86 14.04
N ILE A 139 -5.55 -13.26 15.20
CA ILE A 139 -5.65 -12.47 16.44
C ILE A 139 -4.27 -12.19 16.99
N SER A 140 -4.02 -10.93 17.34
CA SER A 140 -2.81 -10.49 18.01
C SER A 140 -3.17 -9.58 19.19
N SER A 141 -2.67 -9.92 20.38
CA SER A 141 -2.93 -9.16 21.62
C SER A 141 -1.64 -8.85 22.36
N GLY A 142 -1.62 -7.72 23.07
CA GLY A 142 -0.47 -7.26 23.84
C GLY A 142 -0.70 -5.89 24.48
N PRO A 143 0.35 -5.30 25.08
CA PRO A 143 0.32 -3.91 25.53
C PRO A 143 0.05 -2.97 24.36
N ILE A 144 -0.72 -1.90 24.59
CA ILE A 144 -1.05 -0.91 23.55
C ILE A 144 0.21 -0.18 23.04
N GLU A 145 1.21 -0.02 23.89
CA GLU A 145 2.51 0.55 23.55
C GLU A 145 3.26 -0.31 22.51
N GLY A 146 2.96 -1.61 22.45
CA GLY A 146 3.50 -2.56 21.49
C GLY A 146 2.65 -2.72 20.22
N VAL A 147 1.71 -1.81 19.93
CA VAL A 147 0.78 -1.95 18.78
C VAL A 147 1.49 -2.16 17.44
N MET A 148 2.66 -1.56 17.22
CA MET A 148 3.43 -1.77 15.99
C MET A 148 3.90 -3.23 15.84
N ASP A 149 4.29 -3.87 16.95
CA ASP A 149 4.61 -5.31 16.96
C ASP A 149 3.40 -6.18 16.69
N LEU A 150 2.22 -5.76 17.17
CA LEU A 150 0.98 -6.47 16.91
C LEU A 150 0.60 -6.42 15.43
N ILE A 151 0.76 -5.25 14.80
CA ILE A 151 0.49 -5.03 13.38
C ILE A 151 1.44 -5.87 12.52
N ASP A 152 2.73 -5.88 12.81
CA ASP A 152 3.69 -6.66 12.01
C ASP A 152 3.52 -8.18 12.19
N ARG A 153 3.13 -8.64 13.38
CA ARG A 153 2.71 -10.03 13.58
C ARG A 153 1.52 -10.38 12.70
N LEU A 154 0.49 -9.54 12.70
CA LEU A 154 -0.67 -9.75 11.84
C LEU A 154 -0.32 -9.64 10.35
N ALA A 155 0.58 -8.75 9.95
CA ALA A 155 1.05 -8.66 8.57
C ALA A 155 1.68 -9.98 8.11
N TRP A 156 2.52 -10.56 8.96
CA TRP A 156 3.12 -11.87 8.71
C TRP A 156 2.07 -12.98 8.62
N ASP A 157 1.12 -13.03 9.56
CA ASP A 157 0.05 -14.04 9.56
C ASP A 157 -0.87 -13.90 8.34
N VAL A 158 -1.22 -12.67 7.96
CA VAL A 158 -2.01 -12.36 6.74
C VAL A 158 -1.25 -12.78 5.49
N ALA A 159 0.06 -12.53 5.42
CA ALA A 159 0.88 -12.95 4.30
C ALA A 159 0.94 -14.48 4.17
N LEU A 160 1.09 -15.20 5.29
CA LEU A 160 1.08 -16.68 5.32
C LEU A 160 -0.29 -17.28 4.97
N ALA A 161 -1.38 -16.59 5.30
CA ALA A 161 -2.73 -17.00 4.93
C ALA A 161 -3.07 -16.74 3.44
N GLY A 162 -2.17 -16.08 2.71
CA GLY A 162 -2.31 -15.83 1.28
C GLY A 162 -2.09 -17.08 0.42
N PRO A 163 -2.44 -17.01 -0.88
CA PRO A 163 -2.26 -18.10 -1.84
C PRO A 163 -0.80 -18.30 -2.24
N THR A 164 0.05 -17.33 -1.94
CA THR A 164 1.48 -17.35 -2.27
C THR A 164 2.24 -17.00 -1.00
N PRO A 165 3.31 -17.75 -0.67
CA PRO A 165 4.15 -17.42 0.47
C PRO A 165 4.76 -16.02 0.32
N PRO A 166 5.07 -15.33 1.44
CA PRO A 166 5.74 -14.04 1.40
C PRO A 166 7.11 -14.16 0.70
N ALA A 167 7.45 -13.16 -0.10
CA ALA A 167 8.71 -13.12 -0.84
C ALA A 167 9.91 -12.74 0.05
N GLN A 168 9.63 -12.13 1.21
CA GLN A 168 10.64 -11.72 2.19
C GLN A 168 10.41 -12.42 3.53
N SER A 169 11.45 -12.49 4.35
CA SER A 169 11.33 -13.07 5.69
C SER A 169 10.71 -12.08 6.69
N ARG A 170 10.27 -12.63 7.82
CA ARG A 170 9.81 -11.83 8.95
C ARG A 170 10.91 -10.89 9.48
N ASP A 171 12.17 -11.31 9.43
CA ASP A 171 13.30 -10.48 9.90
C ASP A 171 13.50 -9.26 9.01
N VAL A 172 13.31 -9.39 7.69
CA VAL A 172 13.35 -8.25 6.75
C VAL A 172 12.25 -7.25 7.08
N LEU A 173 11.03 -7.72 7.35
CA LEU A 173 9.93 -6.86 7.77
C LEU A 173 10.29 -6.08 9.05
N LEU A 174 10.80 -6.77 10.08
CA LEU A 174 11.16 -6.13 11.35
C LEU A 174 12.32 -5.15 11.19
N ALA A 175 13.29 -5.45 10.32
CA ALA A 175 14.41 -4.57 10.02
C ALA A 175 13.98 -3.29 9.27
N ALA A 176 12.96 -3.40 8.40
CA ALA A 176 12.39 -2.29 7.65
C ALA A 176 11.43 -1.41 8.48
N ARG A 177 11.05 -1.83 9.69
CA ARG A 177 10.11 -1.08 10.51
C ARG A 177 10.66 0.33 10.85
N PRO A 178 9.82 1.38 10.76
CA PRO A 178 10.17 2.70 11.29
C PRO A 178 10.58 2.63 12.77
N LYS A 179 11.79 3.11 13.08
CA LYS A 179 12.32 3.17 14.45
C LYS A 179 11.80 4.42 15.16
N VAL A 180 10.50 4.45 15.43
CA VAL A 180 9.81 5.55 16.13
C VAL A 180 9.24 5.08 17.46
N SER A 181 9.12 5.99 18.43
CA SER A 181 8.48 5.66 19.70
C SER A 181 6.97 5.49 19.53
N PHE A 182 6.33 4.81 20.49
CA PHE A 182 4.87 4.67 20.52
C PHE A 182 4.15 6.02 20.45
N GLU A 183 4.62 7.03 21.20
CA GLU A 183 4.00 8.36 21.20
C GLU A 183 4.07 9.05 19.83
N VAL A 184 5.19 8.90 19.11
CA VAL A 184 5.32 9.42 17.74
C VAL A 184 4.36 8.71 16.79
N PHE A 185 4.32 7.37 16.85
CA PHE A 185 3.43 6.57 16.02
C PHE A 185 1.96 6.89 16.31
N LYS A 186 1.59 7.02 17.58
CA LYS A 186 0.24 7.40 18.02
C LYS A 186 -0.14 8.81 17.58
N ALA A 187 0.76 9.79 17.71
CA ALA A 187 0.52 11.15 17.23
C ALA A 187 0.31 11.19 15.71
N TYR A 188 1.10 10.43 14.95
CA TYR A 188 0.93 10.25 13.52
C TYR A 188 -0.42 9.65 13.16
N ALA A 189 -0.79 8.52 13.78
CA ALA A 189 -2.05 7.85 13.54
C ALA A 189 -3.26 8.72 13.95
N ARG A 190 -3.16 9.49 15.04
CA ARG A 190 -4.15 10.50 15.41
C ARG A 190 -4.26 11.59 14.36
N GLY A 191 -3.15 12.00 13.76
CA GLY A 191 -3.14 12.88 12.60
C GLY A 191 -3.97 12.29 11.45
N LEU A 192 -3.68 11.05 11.05
CA LEU A 192 -4.44 10.38 9.97
C LEU A 192 -5.95 10.30 10.25
N ALA A 193 -6.33 10.00 11.49
CA ALA A 193 -7.72 9.89 11.93
C ALA A 193 -8.42 11.25 12.15
N ALA A 194 -7.67 12.36 12.21
CA ALA A 194 -8.25 13.68 12.46
C ALA A 194 -9.07 14.15 11.24
N ARG A 195 -10.33 14.53 11.49
CA ARG A 195 -11.23 15.08 10.46
C ARG A 195 -10.91 16.53 10.11
N ASP A 196 -10.53 17.33 11.11
CA ASP A 196 -10.14 18.72 10.90
C ASP A 196 -8.74 18.81 10.26
N PRO A 197 -8.59 19.43 9.07
CA PRO A 197 -7.30 19.55 8.40
C PRO A 197 -6.24 20.29 9.23
N LYS A 198 -6.63 21.25 10.08
CA LYS A 198 -5.70 22.01 10.92
C LYS A 198 -5.17 21.16 12.09
N ALA A 199 -6.04 20.43 12.77
CA ALA A 199 -5.66 19.44 13.78
C ALA A 199 -4.77 18.34 13.19
N ARG A 200 -5.14 17.82 12.02
CA ARG A 200 -4.33 16.86 11.26
C ARG A 200 -2.93 17.38 11.00
N ALA A 201 -2.81 18.60 10.46
CA ALA A 201 -1.51 19.21 10.19
C ALA A 201 -0.67 19.40 11.47
N THR A 202 -1.30 19.83 12.56
CA THR A 202 -0.63 20.01 13.87
C THR A 202 -0.06 18.69 14.39
N LEU A 203 -0.87 17.62 14.38
CA LEU A 203 -0.46 16.30 14.85
C LEU A 203 0.67 15.69 14.00
N LEU A 204 0.56 15.79 12.67
CA LEU A 204 1.59 15.30 11.76
C LEU A 204 2.90 16.07 11.90
N ARG A 205 2.85 17.40 12.06
CA ARG A 205 4.04 18.22 12.33
C ARG A 205 4.67 17.87 13.68
N SER A 206 3.86 17.63 14.72
CA SER A 206 4.35 17.20 16.03
C SER A 206 5.07 15.85 15.97
N ALA A 207 4.50 14.87 15.28
CA ALA A 207 5.14 13.57 15.06
C ALA A 207 6.50 13.71 14.33
N LEU A 208 6.57 14.56 13.29
CA LEU A 208 7.80 14.81 12.53
C LEU A 208 8.85 15.62 13.29
N ALA A 209 8.44 16.51 14.19
CA ALA A 209 9.37 17.22 15.06
C ALA A 209 10.07 16.24 16.02
N ALA A 210 9.34 15.26 16.55
CA ALA A 210 9.89 14.23 17.43
C ALA A 210 10.65 13.13 16.67
N ALA A 211 10.28 12.84 15.42
CA ALA A 211 10.99 11.88 14.56
C ALA A 211 11.16 12.41 13.14
N PRO A 212 12.23 13.20 12.86
CA PRO A 212 12.46 13.77 11.54
C PRO A 212 12.67 12.73 10.43
N GLY A 213 13.14 11.53 10.75
CA GLY A 213 13.32 10.43 9.78
C GLY A 213 12.05 9.63 9.49
N PHE A 214 10.88 10.05 9.98
CA PHE A 214 9.65 9.27 9.82
C PHE A 214 8.96 9.55 8.47
N ASP A 215 9.37 8.82 7.44
CA ASP A 215 8.93 9.03 6.05
C ASP A 215 7.41 8.92 5.86
N ALA A 216 6.75 7.98 6.55
CA ALA A 216 5.29 7.85 6.48
C ALA A 216 4.58 9.11 6.99
N GLY A 217 5.09 9.73 8.06
CA GLY A 217 4.65 11.02 8.56
C GLY A 217 4.89 12.15 7.57
N ARG A 218 6.04 12.14 6.90
CA ARG A 218 6.45 13.15 5.93
C ARG A 218 5.58 13.12 4.67
N LEU A 219 5.32 11.93 4.16
CA LEU A 219 4.40 11.71 3.03
C LEU A 219 2.97 12.13 3.37
N ALA A 220 2.49 11.80 4.57
CA ALA A 220 1.15 12.20 5.00
C ALA A 220 1.02 13.72 5.12
N LEU A 221 2.00 14.40 5.73
CA LEU A 221 2.01 15.85 5.82
C LEU A 221 2.11 16.51 4.43
N GLY A 222 3.01 16.02 3.57
CA GLY A 222 3.16 16.56 2.22
C GLY A 222 1.86 16.48 1.41
N ARG A 223 1.14 15.35 1.45
CA ARG A 223 -0.16 15.19 0.79
C ARG A 223 -1.21 16.18 1.32
N LEU A 224 -1.31 16.32 2.64
CA LEU A 224 -2.21 17.30 3.25
C LEU A 224 -1.92 18.74 2.79
N LEU A 225 -0.63 19.11 2.70
CA LEU A 225 -0.23 20.43 2.23
C LEU A 225 -0.59 20.64 0.75
N LEU A 226 -0.49 19.59 -0.09
CA LEU A 226 -0.96 19.65 -1.48
C LEU A 226 -2.48 19.84 -1.55
N GLU A 227 -3.25 19.12 -0.73
CA GLU A 227 -4.71 19.27 -0.63
C GLU A 227 -5.10 20.71 -0.22
N GLN A 228 -4.32 21.31 0.68
CA GLN A 228 -4.48 22.70 1.14
C GLN A 228 -3.93 23.75 0.17
N ARG A 229 -3.36 23.33 -0.98
CA ARG A 229 -2.69 24.18 -1.98
C ARG A 229 -1.47 24.95 -1.42
N GLU A 230 -0.86 24.47 -0.35
CA GLU A 230 0.40 24.98 0.21
C GLU A 230 1.63 24.38 -0.52
N PHE A 231 1.72 24.61 -1.84
CA PHE A 231 2.67 23.89 -2.72
C PHE A 231 4.14 24.05 -2.32
N SER A 232 4.56 25.24 -1.87
CA SER A 232 5.95 25.48 -1.44
C SER A 232 6.29 24.66 -0.18
N ALA A 233 5.42 24.67 0.82
CA ALA A 233 5.59 23.88 2.03
C ALA A 233 5.54 22.37 1.74
N ALA A 234 4.64 21.94 0.84
CA ALA A 234 4.56 20.56 0.39
C ALA A 234 5.86 20.10 -0.28
N SER A 235 6.40 20.89 -1.22
CA SER A 235 7.65 20.60 -1.90
C SER A 235 8.81 20.48 -0.91
N GLN A 236 8.94 21.41 0.04
CA GLN A 236 10.00 21.37 1.06
C GLN A 236 9.88 20.16 1.98
N THR A 237 8.65 19.75 2.27
CA THR A 237 8.36 18.59 3.11
C THR A 237 8.72 17.29 2.38
N LEU A 238 8.30 17.14 1.12
CA LEU A 238 8.46 15.93 0.31
C LEU A 238 9.89 15.76 -0.22
N ALA A 239 10.64 16.84 -0.45
CA ALA A 239 12.05 16.76 -0.90
C ALA A 239 12.99 16.03 0.07
N ARG A 240 12.53 15.75 1.30
CA ARG A 240 13.27 15.04 2.33
C ARG A 240 12.89 13.56 2.45
N VAL A 241 11.96 13.07 1.62
CA VAL A 241 11.64 11.64 1.52
C VAL A 241 12.67 10.99 0.59
N PRO A 242 13.30 9.87 0.97
CA PRO A 242 14.16 9.11 0.06
C PRO A 242 13.42 8.66 -1.21
N PRO A 243 14.11 8.51 -2.35
CA PRO A 243 13.52 8.03 -3.60
C PRO A 243 13.04 6.58 -3.51
#